data_AF-A0A7K6SQP6-F1
#
_entry.id   AF-A0A7K6SQP6-F1
#
_cell.length_a   1.000
_cell.length_b   1.000
_cell.length_c   1.000
_cell.angle_alpha   90.00
_cell.angle_beta   90.00
_cell.angle_gamma   90.00
#
_symmetry.space_group_name_H-M   'P 1'
#
loop_
_entity.id
_entity.type
_entity.pdbx_description
1 polymer ?
#
loop_
_entity_poly.entity_id
_entity_poly.type
_entity_poly.pdbx_seq_one_letter_code
_entity_poly.pdbx_strand_id
1 'polypeptide(L)'
;GGCWQRCCPGRNNACWAPGTHRARCYCDSYCQRTGDCCEDYRAACRRAAVGCVVGPWGPWSGCSSPCGVGSRARSRQVTIPPRHGGEPCPDLKQRRGCLGEHPTCGTAR
;
A
#
# COMPACT_ATOMS: atom_id res chain seq x y z
N GLY A 1 9.37 -16.71 22.51
CA GLY A 1 8.46 -15.58 22.29
C GLY A 1 7.14 -16.11 21.77
N GLY A 2 6.05 -15.94 22.52
CA GLY A 2 4.72 -16.38 22.11
C GLY A 2 3.75 -15.23 22.33
N CYS A 3 3.09 -14.76 21.27
CA CYS A 3 2.08 -13.72 21.40
C CYS A 3 0.78 -14.36 21.90
N TRP A 4 0.56 -14.32 23.21
CA TRP A 4 -0.70 -14.68 23.86
C TRP A 4 -1.62 -13.44 23.91
N GLN A 5 -2.13 -12.96 22.77
CA GLN A 5 -3.11 -11.84 22.76
C GLN A 5 -3.92 -11.70 21.44
N ARG A 6 -5.25 -11.57 21.64
CA ARG A 6 -6.28 -10.76 20.92
C ARG A 6 -5.92 -10.26 19.51
N CYS A 7 -6.33 -11.02 18.49
CA CYS A 7 -6.24 -10.79 17.04
C CYS A 7 -4.89 -10.35 16.43
N CYS A 8 -4.54 -10.93 15.28
CA CYS A 8 -3.27 -10.66 14.61
C CYS A 8 -3.26 -9.35 13.84
N PRO A 9 -2.36 -8.39 14.13
CA PRO A 9 -2.32 -7.11 13.41
C PRO A 9 -2.00 -7.33 11.92
N GLY A 10 -2.92 -6.94 11.04
CA GLY A 10 -2.79 -7.11 9.59
C GLY A 10 -2.65 -8.57 9.14
N ARG A 11 -1.81 -8.79 8.11
CA ARG A 11 -1.48 -10.11 7.53
C ARG A 11 -0.17 -10.67 8.07
N ASN A 12 -0.07 -10.84 9.38
CA ASN A 12 1.09 -11.45 9.99
C ASN A 12 0.92 -12.97 10.11
N ASN A 13 1.54 -13.73 9.20
CA ASN A 13 1.48 -15.20 9.18
C ASN A 13 2.18 -15.89 10.35
N ALA A 14 3.04 -15.16 11.08
CA ALA A 14 3.68 -15.62 12.33
C ALA A 14 2.83 -15.34 13.57
N CYS A 15 1.79 -14.50 13.44
CA CYS A 15 0.79 -14.35 14.48
C CYS A 15 -0.31 -15.40 14.27
N TRP A 16 -0.76 -16.00 15.36
CA TRP A 16 -1.87 -16.94 15.41
C TRP A 16 -2.77 -16.53 16.59
N ALA A 17 -4.07 -16.43 16.34
CA ALA A 17 -5.07 -16.29 17.39
C ALA A 17 -5.79 -17.64 17.58
N PRO A 18 -6.00 -18.10 18.82
CA PRO A 18 -6.84 -19.28 19.09
C PRO A 18 -8.30 -18.98 18.73
N GLY A 19 -8.98 -19.88 18.00
CA GLY A 19 -10.38 -19.70 17.58
C GLY A 19 -10.94 -20.87 16.78
N THR A 20 -12.22 -20.80 16.40
CA THR A 20 -13.00 -21.88 15.73
C THR A 20 -12.56 -22.16 14.29
N HIS A 21 -11.88 -21.21 13.64
CA HIS A 21 -11.27 -21.44 12.33
C HIS A 21 -9.91 -22.12 12.53
N ARG A 22 -9.79 -23.37 12.06
CA ARG A 22 -8.53 -24.14 11.99
C ARG A 22 -7.42 -23.48 11.13
N ALA A 23 -7.63 -22.26 10.63
CA ALA A 23 -6.76 -21.51 9.73
C ALA A 23 -6.45 -20.10 10.28
N ARG A 24 -5.36 -19.48 9.79
CA ARG A 24 -4.95 -18.11 10.15
C ARG A 24 -6.12 -17.14 9.96
N CYS A 25 -6.35 -16.28 10.94
CA CYS A 25 -7.29 -15.18 10.86
C CYS A 25 -6.54 -13.84 10.81
N TYR A 26 -7.15 -12.82 10.21
CA TYR A 26 -6.49 -11.53 9.96
C TYR A 26 -7.27 -10.33 10.50
N CYS A 27 -6.51 -9.33 10.95
CA CYS A 27 -6.99 -7.99 11.32
C CYS A 27 -6.74 -7.05 10.15
N ASP A 28 -7.41 -7.27 9.03
CA ASP A 28 -7.35 -6.38 7.86
C ASP A 28 -8.76 -6.08 7.33
N SER A 29 -8.92 -5.04 6.50
CA SER A 29 -10.24 -4.69 5.96
C SER A 29 -10.76 -5.69 4.94
N TYR A 30 -9.87 -6.49 4.33
CA TYR A 30 -10.21 -7.52 3.36
C TYR A 30 -10.80 -8.77 4.02
N CYS A 31 -10.47 -9.03 5.30
CA CYS A 31 -10.97 -10.20 6.03
C CYS A 31 -12.50 -10.33 6.02
N GLN A 32 -13.23 -9.21 6.01
CA GLN A 32 -14.69 -9.21 5.99
C GLN A 32 -15.25 -9.73 4.65
N ARG A 33 -14.48 -9.61 3.58
CA ARG A 33 -14.81 -10.13 2.25
C ARG A 33 -14.42 -11.60 2.11
N THR A 34 -13.29 -12.01 2.69
CA THR A 34 -12.80 -13.40 2.64
C THR A 34 -13.37 -14.31 3.71
N GLY A 35 -13.97 -13.76 4.76
CA GLY A 35 -14.55 -14.54 5.86
C GLY A 35 -13.51 -15.11 6.84
N ASP A 36 -12.29 -14.56 6.86
CA ASP A 36 -11.17 -14.99 7.70
C ASP A 36 -10.80 -13.94 8.77
N CYS A 37 -11.77 -13.12 9.19
CA CYS A 37 -11.58 -12.19 10.32
C CYS A 37 -11.38 -12.94 11.63
N CYS A 38 -10.57 -12.37 12.54
CA CYS A 38 -10.56 -12.84 13.92
C CYS A 38 -11.93 -12.68 14.58
N GLU A 39 -12.22 -13.52 15.57
CA GLU A 39 -13.46 -13.45 16.35
C GLU A 39 -13.65 -12.08 17.04
N ASP A 40 -12.57 -11.51 17.58
CA ASP A 40 -12.56 -10.21 18.27
C ASP A 40 -12.27 -9.02 17.35
N TYR A 41 -12.35 -9.19 16.02
CA TYR A 41 -12.05 -8.16 15.01
C TYR A 41 -12.73 -6.81 15.29
N ARG A 42 -14.00 -6.81 15.73
CA ARG A 42 -14.71 -5.55 16.04
C ARG A 42 -14.13 -4.81 17.25
N ALA A 43 -13.64 -5.54 18.24
CA ALA A 43 -13.11 -4.99 19.48
C ALA A 43 -11.64 -4.59 19.32
N ALA A 44 -10.82 -5.43 18.67
CA ALA A 44 -9.38 -5.24 18.56
C ALA A 44 -8.94 -4.45 17.32
N CYS A 45 -9.69 -4.56 16.21
CA CYS A 45 -9.28 -4.02 14.91
C CYS A 45 -10.14 -2.84 14.49
N ARG A 46 -11.45 -3.07 14.32
CA ARG A 46 -12.35 -2.12 13.66
C ARG A 46 -12.42 -0.77 14.36
N ARG A 47 -12.44 -0.74 15.69
CA ARG A 47 -12.51 0.51 16.47
C ARG A 47 -11.20 1.30 16.46
N ALA A 48 -10.08 0.63 16.23
CA ALA A 48 -8.74 1.22 16.21
C ALA A 48 -8.18 1.37 14.78
N ALA A 49 -8.99 1.05 13.75
CA ALA A 49 -8.56 1.03 12.37
C ALA A 49 -8.15 2.42 11.91
N VAL A 50 -6.88 2.57 11.53
CA VAL A 50 -6.35 3.79 10.93
C VAL A 50 -5.98 3.45 9.49
N GLY A 51 -6.72 4.04 8.54
CA GLY A 51 -6.41 3.90 7.11
C GLY A 51 -5.09 4.57 6.78
N CYS A 52 -4.43 4.06 5.73
CA CYS A 52 -3.21 4.70 5.27
C CYS A 52 -3.49 6.10 4.72
N VAL A 53 -2.75 7.08 5.22
CA VAL A 53 -2.75 8.44 4.68
C VAL A 53 -1.45 8.67 3.93
N VAL A 54 -1.57 9.24 2.74
CA VAL A 54 -0.43 9.55 1.86
C VAL A 54 -0.35 11.05 1.66
N GLY A 55 0.88 11.53 1.54
CA GLY A 55 1.15 12.92 1.21
C GLY A 55 0.83 13.26 -0.24
N PRO A 56 1.00 14.54 -0.63
CA PRO A 56 0.89 14.95 -2.01
C PRO A 56 1.93 14.25 -2.88
N TRP A 57 1.66 14.19 -4.18
CA TRP A 57 2.63 13.72 -5.15
C TRP A 57 3.83 14.65 -5.21
N GLY A 58 5.03 14.07 -5.23
CA GLY A 58 6.24 14.76 -5.61
C GLY A 58 6.23 15.20 -7.09
N PRO A 59 7.26 15.96 -7.51
CA PRO A 59 7.38 16.38 -8.89
C PRO A 59 7.54 15.17 -9.82
N TRP A 60 7.17 15.35 -11.08
CA TRP A 60 7.52 14.39 -12.12
C TRP A 60 9.02 14.41 -12.37
N SER A 61 9.60 13.23 -12.55
CA SER A 61 10.95 13.08 -13.10
C SER A 61 11.03 13.70 -14.49
N GLY A 62 12.26 13.91 -14.96
CA GLY A 62 12.53 14.12 -16.38
C GLY A 62 11.97 12.97 -17.23
N CYS A 63 11.77 13.25 -18.52
CA CYS A 63 11.38 12.21 -19.46
C CYS A 63 12.53 11.20 -19.59
N SER A 64 12.21 9.90 -19.55
CA SER A 64 13.22 8.84 -19.65
C SER A 64 13.91 8.80 -21.00
N SER A 65 13.27 9.33 -22.04
CA SER A 65 13.91 9.54 -23.34
C SER A 65 14.23 11.02 -23.51
N PRO A 66 15.47 11.38 -23.89
CA PRO A 66 15.79 12.75 -24.25
C PRO A 66 15.11 13.17 -25.55
N CYS A 67 14.79 12.22 -26.44
CA CYS A 67 14.19 12.44 -27.75
C CYS A 67 12.95 11.55 -27.96
N GLY A 68 11.84 12.10 -28.41
CA GLY A 68 10.66 11.31 -28.79
C GLY A 68 10.01 10.60 -27.60
N VAL A 69 9.36 9.46 -27.82
CA VAL A 69 8.52 8.82 -26.79
C VAL A 69 9.35 8.31 -25.61
N GLY A 70 8.96 8.71 -24.39
CA GLY A 70 9.52 8.22 -23.14
C GLY A 70 8.46 8.12 -22.04
N SER A 71 8.92 7.91 -20.81
CA SER A 71 8.07 7.91 -19.62
C SER A 71 8.66 8.76 -18.52
N ARG A 72 7.79 9.34 -17.69
CA ARG A 72 8.18 10.04 -16.46
C ARG A 72 7.47 9.42 -15.28
N ALA A 73 8.12 9.43 -14.13
CA ALA A 73 7.60 8.87 -12.91
C ALA A 73 7.54 9.93 -11.80
N ARG A 74 6.63 9.75 -10.85
CA ARG A 74 6.61 10.49 -9.60
C ARG A 74 6.26 9.56 -8.45
N SER A 75 6.64 9.95 -7.24
CA SER A 75 6.34 9.22 -6.02
C SER A 75 5.68 10.12 -4.98
N ARG A 76 5.00 9.52 -4.02
CA ARG A 76 4.50 10.16 -2.80
C ARG A 76 4.84 9.29 -1.60
N GLN A 77 4.91 9.92 -0.44
CA GLN A 77 5.24 9.23 0.80
C GLN A 77 3.99 8.92 1.62
N VAL A 78 4.07 7.87 2.43
CA VAL A 78 3.08 7.56 3.45
C VAL A 78 3.29 8.51 4.62
N THR A 79 2.26 9.27 4.98
CA THR A 79 2.30 10.15 6.17
C THR A 79 1.80 9.40 7.40
N ILE A 80 0.81 8.52 7.23
CA ILE A 80 0.29 7.67 8.31
C ILE A 80 0.20 6.24 7.77
N PRO A 81 0.98 5.28 8.30
CA PRO A 81 0.89 3.89 7.89
C PRO A 81 -0.43 3.27 8.38
N PRO A 82 -0.98 2.28 7.64
CA PRO A 82 -2.21 1.62 8.05
C PRO A 82 -2.01 0.83 9.34
N ARG A 83 -2.99 0.86 10.24
CA ARG A 83 -2.96 0.15 11.52
C ARG A 83 -4.29 -0.54 11.81
N HIS A 84 -4.23 -1.61 12.60
CA HIS A 84 -5.40 -2.33 13.12
C HIS A 84 -6.42 -2.71 12.03
N GLY A 85 -5.91 -3.06 10.84
CA GLY A 85 -6.72 -3.42 9.70
C GLY A 85 -7.42 -2.26 8.99
N GLY A 86 -6.92 -1.04 9.17
CA GLY A 86 -7.26 0.08 8.30
C GLY A 86 -6.86 -0.16 6.86
N GLU A 87 -7.45 0.61 5.95
CA GLU A 87 -7.24 0.47 4.51
C GLU A 87 -5.76 0.57 4.13
N PRO A 88 -5.28 -0.31 3.21
CA PRO A 88 -3.90 -0.27 2.74
C PRO A 88 -3.60 1.04 2.00
N CYS A 89 -2.33 1.37 1.86
CA CYS A 89 -1.92 2.56 1.12
C CYS A 89 -2.34 2.47 -0.35
N PRO A 90 -2.88 3.56 -0.91
CA PRO A 90 -3.05 3.67 -2.36
C PRO A 90 -1.67 3.74 -3.04
N ASP A 91 -1.64 3.72 -4.37
CA ASP A 91 -0.40 3.72 -5.14
C ASP A 91 0.55 4.84 -4.73
N LEU A 92 1.79 4.47 -4.40
CA LEU A 92 2.84 5.39 -3.98
C LEU A 92 3.73 5.86 -5.15
N LYS A 93 3.59 5.22 -6.32
CA LYS A 93 4.34 5.52 -7.53
C LYS A 93 3.37 5.67 -8.69
N GLN A 94 3.62 6.66 -9.54
CA GLN A 94 2.85 6.86 -10.76
C GLN A 94 3.81 7.02 -11.94
N ARG A 95 3.43 6.46 -13.09
CA ARG A 95 4.14 6.62 -14.36
C ARG A 95 3.17 7.12 -15.44
N ARG A 96 3.66 7.96 -16.34
CA ARG A 96 2.93 8.37 -17.55
C ARG A 96 3.87 8.57 -18.73
N GLY A 97 3.32 8.56 -19.94
CA GLY A 97 4.05 8.90 -21.15
C GLY A 97 4.52 10.36 -21.18
N CYS A 98 5.59 10.61 -21.92
CA CYS A 98 6.11 11.93 -22.25
C CYS A 98 6.80 11.91 -23.62
N LEU A 99 7.02 13.09 -24.18
CA LEU A 99 7.89 13.30 -25.33
C LEU A 99 9.15 14.02 -24.84
N GLY A 100 10.32 13.48 -25.18
CA GLY A 100 11.62 14.08 -24.99
C GLY A 100 11.88 15.11 -26.08
N GLU A 101 12.16 16.34 -25.66
CA GLU A 101 12.32 17.51 -26.54
C GLU A 101 13.74 18.09 -26.39
N HIS A 102 14.74 17.24 -26.16
CA HIS A 102 16.11 17.73 -25.97
C HIS A 102 16.59 18.47 -27.23
N PRO A 103 17.27 19.64 -27.11
CA PRO A 103 17.62 20.47 -28.27
C PRO A 103 18.46 19.76 -29.35
N THR A 104 19.23 18.75 -28.96
CA THR A 104 20.07 17.96 -29.88
C THR A 104 19.28 16.88 -30.66
N CYS A 105 17.99 16.69 -30.37
CA CYS A 105 17.17 15.67 -31.02
C CYS A 105 16.83 15.98 -32.48
N GLY A 106 17.13 17.19 -32.96
CA GLY A 106 16.91 17.63 -34.34
C GLY A 106 18.18 17.74 -35.20
N THR A 107 19.37 17.42 -34.67
CA THR A 107 20.64 17.59 -35.40
C THR A 107 21.12 16.32 -36.11
N ALA A 108 20.22 15.42 -36.48
CA ALA A 108 20.50 14.45 -37.53
C ALA A 108 20.32 15.14 -38.88
N ARG A 109 21.41 15.74 -39.39
CA ARG A 109 21.53 16.18 -40.79
C ARG A 109 22.26 15.12 -41.59
#